data_AF-A0A1G2MKN9-F1
#
_entry.id   AF-A0A1G2MKN9-F1
#
_cell.length_a   1.000
_cell.length_b   1.000
_cell.length_c   1.000
_cell.angle_alpha   90.00
_cell.angle_beta   90.00
_cell.angle_gamma   90.00
#
_symmetry.space_group_name_H-M   'P 1'
#
loop_
_entity.id
_entity.type
_entity.pdbx_description
1 polymer ?
#
loop_
_entity_poly.entity_id
_entity_poly.type
_entity_poly.pdbx_seq_one_letter_code
_entity_poly.pdbx_strand_id
1 'polypeptide(L)'
;MSIFTFLVVPFVYAQEIAQEAGPTTFAGSYTLWIAIVIGLVASILTFRYAIQMKGSTVGQILNLFGFGMFVVVLGFLSVVVAWAEAPTQKIVHDLLFILGYILMLVGASRIRRLSA
;
A
#
# COMPACT_ATOMS: atom_id res chain seq x y z
N MET A 1 23.65 -24.62 4.09
CA MET A 1 22.35 -24.03 4.47
C MET A 1 22.15 -22.81 3.59
N SER A 2 21.47 -23.01 2.46
CA SER A 2 21.65 -22.17 1.26
C SER A 2 20.61 -21.06 1.20
N ILE A 3 21.05 -19.86 0.80
CA ILE A 3 20.27 -18.60 0.70
C ILE A 3 18.94 -18.76 -0.06
N PHE A 4 18.85 -19.75 -0.95
CA PHE A 4 17.62 -20.11 -1.67
C PHE A 4 16.45 -20.46 -0.76
N THR A 5 16.66 -21.05 0.41
CA THR A 5 15.55 -21.45 1.29
C THR A 5 14.88 -20.26 1.98
N PHE A 6 15.59 -19.16 2.21
CA PHE A 6 15.04 -17.95 2.84
C PHE A 6 14.16 -17.11 1.90
N LEU A 7 14.37 -17.21 0.58
CA LEU A 7 13.58 -16.47 -0.40
C LEU A 7 12.38 -17.27 -0.94
N VAL A 8 12.48 -18.60 -0.99
CA VAL A 8 11.41 -19.46 -1.54
C VAL A 8 10.19 -19.49 -0.63
N VAL A 9 10.37 -19.53 0.69
CA VAL A 9 9.25 -19.59 1.64
C VAL A 9 8.35 -18.34 1.57
N PRO A 10 8.85 -17.08 1.66
CA PRO A 10 7.99 -15.91 1.54
C PRO A 10 7.40 -15.72 0.14
N PHE A 11 8.09 -16.18 -0.91
CA PHE A 11 7.59 -16.07 -2.29
C PHE A 11 6.41 -17.02 -2.56
N VAL A 12 6.48 -18.26 -2.06
CA VAL A 12 5.38 -19.23 -2.19
C VAL A 12 4.14 -18.76 -1.41
N TYR A 13 4.31 -18.24 -0.20
CA TYR A 13 3.20 -17.65 0.57
C TYR A 13 2.58 -16.42 -0.12
N ALA A 14 3.40 -15.54 -0.69
CA ALA A 14 2.89 -14.38 -1.43
C ALA A 14 2.10 -14.79 -2.68
N GLN A 15 2.51 -15.87 -3.35
CA GLN A 15 1.87 -16.38 -4.56
C GLN A 15 0.57 -17.13 -4.25
N GLU A 16 0.49 -17.86 -3.13
CA GLU A 16 -0.74 -18.55 -2.69
C GLU A 16 -1.85 -17.54 -2.33
N ILE A 17 -1.50 -16.44 -1.66
CA ILE A 17 -2.42 -15.32 -1.40
C ILE A 17 -2.84 -14.62 -2.71
N ALA A 18 -1.91 -14.47 -3.67
CA ALA A 18 -2.20 -13.83 -4.96
C ALA A 18 -3.08 -14.70 -5.88
N GLN A 19 -3.05 -16.03 -5.71
CA GLN A 19 -3.77 -16.97 -6.58
C GLN A 19 -5.22 -17.21 -6.14
N GLU A 20 -5.54 -17.10 -4.85
CA GLU A 20 -6.93 -17.05 -4.39
C GLU A 20 -7.58 -15.67 -4.53
N ALA A 21 -6.76 -14.62 -4.68
CA ALA A 21 -7.17 -13.25 -4.94
C ALA A 21 -7.60 -13.01 -6.40
N GLY A 22 -8.52 -13.83 -6.91
CA GLY A 22 -9.20 -13.51 -8.17
C GLY A 22 -9.91 -12.15 -8.05
N PRO A 23 -9.80 -11.23 -9.04
CA PRO A 23 -10.39 -9.90 -8.97
C PRO A 23 -11.91 -9.90 -8.77
N THR A 24 -12.58 -11.02 -9.07
CA THR A 24 -14.02 -11.22 -8.89
C THR A 24 -14.45 -11.50 -7.44
N THR A 25 -13.52 -11.90 -6.55
CA THR A 25 -13.84 -12.20 -5.14
C THR A 25 -13.59 -10.99 -4.22
N PHE A 26 -12.79 -10.01 -4.67
CA PHE A 26 -12.38 -8.88 -3.86
C PHE A 26 -13.51 -7.87 -3.59
N ALA A 27 -14.33 -7.54 -4.61
CA ALA A 27 -15.37 -6.52 -4.48
C ALA A 27 -16.49 -6.83 -3.46
N GLY A 28 -16.72 -8.12 -3.16
CA GLY A 28 -17.70 -8.58 -2.17
C GLY A 28 -17.10 -8.99 -0.81
N SER A 29 -15.78 -8.92 -0.64
CA SER A 29 -15.10 -9.44 0.55
C SER A 29 -15.08 -8.41 1.69
N TYR A 30 -15.58 -8.80 2.86
CA TYR A 30 -15.53 -8.02 4.09
C TYR A 30 -14.10 -7.57 4.45
N THR A 31 -13.10 -8.40 4.11
CA THR A 31 -11.67 -8.11 4.31
C THR A 31 -11.22 -6.89 3.53
N LEU A 32 -11.73 -6.66 2.31
CA LEU A 32 -11.39 -5.50 1.50
C LEU A 32 -11.88 -4.21 2.18
N TRP A 33 -13.13 -4.19 2.61
CA TRP A 33 -13.71 -3.04 3.30
C TRP A 33 -12.97 -2.72 4.61
N ILE A 34 -12.58 -3.75 5.37
CA ILE A 34 -11.73 -3.56 6.56
C ILE A 34 -10.38 -2.93 6.16
N ALA A 35 -9.72 -3.44 5.12
CA ALA A 35 -8.44 -2.91 4.66
C ALA A 35 -8.54 -1.44 4.24
N ILE A 36 -9.63 -1.05 3.55
CA ILE A 36 -9.92 0.36 3.22
C ILE A 36 -10.04 1.19 4.49
N VAL A 37 -10.86 0.75 5.46
CA VAL A 37 -11.08 1.50 6.71
C VAL A 37 -9.77 1.67 7.49
N ILE A 38 -9.02 0.58 7.68
CA ILE A 38 -7.73 0.61 8.39
C ILE A 38 -6.74 1.51 7.65
N GLY A 39 -6.62 1.37 6.32
CA GLY A 39 -5.73 2.18 5.51
C GLY A 39 -6.07 3.67 5.58
N LEU A 40 -7.37 4.02 5.58
CA LEU A 40 -7.83 5.40 5.68
C LEU A 40 -7.55 6.00 7.07
N VAL A 41 -7.82 5.24 8.14
CA VAL A 41 -7.47 5.62 9.51
C VAL A 41 -5.96 5.82 9.65
N ALA A 42 -5.15 4.86 9.19
CA ALA A 42 -3.71 4.93 9.24
C ALA A 42 -3.17 6.14 8.46
N SER A 43 -3.72 6.41 7.27
CA SER A 43 -3.36 7.59 6.47
C SER A 43 -3.67 8.90 7.21
N ILE A 44 -4.88 9.06 7.76
CA ILE A 44 -5.27 10.25 8.54
C ILE A 44 -4.36 10.44 9.75
N LEU A 45 -4.11 9.37 10.53
CA LEU A 45 -3.23 9.45 11.69
C LEU A 45 -1.82 9.88 11.27
N THR A 46 -1.30 9.29 10.20
CA THR A 46 0.04 9.62 9.69
C THR A 46 0.14 11.08 9.27
N PHE A 47 -0.87 11.62 8.59
CA PHE A 47 -0.92 13.06 8.26
C PHE A 47 -1.02 13.94 9.51
N ARG A 48 -1.85 13.55 10.50
CA ARG A 48 -1.95 14.30 11.77
C ARG A 48 -0.63 14.35 12.51
N TYR A 49 0.11 13.24 12.55
CA TYR A 49 1.44 13.20 13.15
C TYR A 49 2.47 13.99 12.34
N ALA A 50 2.41 13.92 10.99
CA ALA A 50 3.26 14.72 10.12
C ALA A 50 3.10 16.23 10.37
N ILE A 51 1.85 16.69 10.55
CA ILE A 51 1.53 18.10 10.84
C ILE A 51 2.04 18.52 12.22
N GLN A 52 2.00 17.64 13.22
CA GLN A 52 2.56 17.93 14.54
C GLN A 52 4.09 18.06 14.51
N MET A 53 4.75 17.37 13.58
CA MET A 53 6.20 17.42 13.36
C MET A 53 6.60 18.45 12.30
N LYS A 54 5.82 19.53 12.15
CA LYS A 54 6.02 20.61 11.16
C LYS A 54 7.47 21.12 11.18
N GLY A 55 8.15 21.02 10.04
CA GLY A 55 9.54 21.48 9.86
C GLY A 55 10.62 20.41 10.06
N SER A 56 10.28 19.22 10.57
CA SER A 56 11.23 18.11 10.72
C SER A 56 11.31 17.25 9.45
N THR A 57 12.50 16.73 9.14
CA THR A 57 12.71 15.70 8.10
C THR A 57 11.84 14.47 8.38
N VAL A 58 11.59 14.14 9.65
CA VAL A 58 10.69 13.04 10.05
C VAL A 58 9.23 13.35 9.67
N GLY A 59 8.79 14.60 9.81
CA GLY A 59 7.46 15.02 9.35
C GLY A 59 7.30 14.88 7.84
N GLN A 60 8.33 15.20 7.05
CA GLN A 60 8.31 14.99 5.60
C GLN A 60 8.25 13.51 5.22
N ILE A 61 8.95 12.64 5.95
CA ILE A 61 8.93 11.19 5.76
C ILE A 61 7.54 10.63 6.07
N LEU A 62 6.96 11.02 7.21
CA LEU A 62 5.60 10.62 7.56
C LEU A 62 4.60 11.09 6.49
N ASN A 63 4.79 12.29 5.93
CA ASN A 63 3.92 12.78 4.87
C ASN A 63 3.99 11.91 3.60
N LEU A 64 5.18 11.45 3.21
CA LEU A 64 5.36 10.50 2.10
C LEU A 64 4.70 9.14 2.38
N PHE A 65 4.83 8.64 3.62
CA PHE A 65 4.15 7.41 4.04
C PHE A 65 2.62 7.55 4.05
N GLY A 66 2.10 8.64 4.60
CA GLY A 66 0.67 8.92 4.65
C GLY A 66 0.08 9.07 3.25
N PHE A 67 0.78 9.73 2.34
CA PHE A 67 0.40 9.84 0.94
C PHE A 67 0.47 8.49 0.21
N GLY A 68 1.52 7.71 0.42
CA GLY A 68 1.62 6.35 -0.13
C GLY A 68 0.46 5.45 0.32
N MET A 69 0.14 5.45 1.61
CA MET A 69 -1.01 4.70 2.14
C MET A 69 -2.34 5.20 1.57
N PHE A 70 -2.51 6.52 1.40
CA PHE A 70 -3.71 7.09 0.80
C PHE A 70 -3.90 6.61 -0.65
N VAL A 71 -2.83 6.61 -1.45
CA VAL A 71 -2.86 6.13 -2.83
C VAL A 71 -3.22 4.64 -2.91
N VAL A 72 -2.72 3.80 -1.99
CA VAL A 72 -3.11 2.38 -1.93
C VAL A 72 -4.61 2.23 -1.63
N VAL A 73 -5.15 3.02 -0.69
CA VAL A 73 -6.59 3.02 -0.38
C VAL A 73 -7.42 3.42 -1.62
N LEU A 74 -6.96 4.41 -2.39
CA LEU A 74 -7.60 4.76 -3.67
C LEU A 74 -7.55 3.61 -4.68
N GLY A 75 -6.46 2.82 -4.70
CA GLY A 75 -6.37 1.62 -5.54
C GLY A 75 -7.40 0.55 -5.16
N PHE A 76 -7.69 0.36 -3.87
CA PHE A 76 -8.79 -0.52 -3.46
C PHE A 76 -10.16 0.06 -3.85
N LEU A 77 -10.37 1.37 -3.65
CA LEU A 77 -11.61 2.04 -4.04
C LEU A 77 -11.85 1.98 -5.56
N SER A 78 -10.81 2.03 -6.39
CA SER A 78 -10.97 1.95 -7.85
C SER A 78 -11.55 0.63 -8.33
N VAL A 79 -11.35 -0.45 -7.57
CA VAL A 79 -11.94 -1.78 -7.85
C VAL A 79 -13.41 -1.83 -7.41
N VAL A 80 -13.75 -1.18 -6.29
CA VAL A 80 -15.11 -1.21 -5.73
C VAL A 80 -16.09 -0.41 -6.57
N VAL A 81 -15.68 0.73 -7.15
CA VAL A 81 -16.60 1.66 -7.84
C VAL A 81 -16.99 1.18 -9.25
N ALA A 82 -16.41 0.09 -9.75
CA ALA A 82 -16.74 -0.52 -11.04
C ALA A 82 -16.88 0.48 -12.21
N TRP A 83 -16.01 1.50 -12.26
CA TRP A 83 -16.19 2.70 -13.09
C TRP A 83 -15.71 2.55 -14.55
N ALA A 84 -14.97 1.49 -14.86
CA ALA A 84 -14.38 1.22 -16.17
C ALA A 84 -14.51 -0.25 -16.57
N GLU A 85 -14.02 -0.63 -17.74
CA GLU A 85 -13.92 -2.04 -18.12
C GLU A 85 -12.94 -2.81 -17.20
N ALA A 86 -13.20 -4.10 -16.98
CA ALA A 86 -12.38 -4.97 -16.13
C ALA A 86 -10.85 -4.91 -16.39
N PRO A 87 -10.35 -4.93 -17.65
CA PRO A 87 -8.91 -4.79 -17.90
C PRO A 87 -8.36 -3.42 -17.47
N THR A 88 -9.10 -2.35 -17.72
CA THR A 88 -8.70 -0.98 -17.34
C THR A 88 -8.68 -0.81 -15.82
N GLN A 89 -9.68 -1.35 -15.12
CA GLN A 89 -9.71 -1.32 -13.65
C GLN A 89 -8.50 -2.03 -13.04
N LYS A 90 -8.12 -3.19 -13.58
CA LYS A 90 -6.94 -3.94 -13.12
C LYS A 90 -5.65 -3.13 -13.30
N ILE A 91 -5.46 -2.53 -14.47
CA ILE A 91 -4.27 -1.70 -14.75
C ILE A 91 -4.20 -0.52 -13.78
N VAL A 92 -5.32 0.18 -13.57
CA VAL A 92 -5.38 1.33 -12.65
C VAL A 92 -5.10 0.90 -11.22
N HIS A 93 -5.71 -0.20 -10.76
CA HIS A 93 -5.44 -0.78 -9.44
C HIS A 93 -3.94 -1.07 -9.26
N ASP A 94 -3.33 -1.81 -10.18
CA ASP A 94 -1.92 -2.18 -10.12
C ASP A 94 -1.00 -0.94 -10.10
N LEU A 95 -1.30 0.07 -10.93
CA LEU A 95 -0.54 1.32 -10.99
C LEU A 95 -0.64 2.12 -9.69
N LEU A 96 -1.83 2.25 -9.09
CA LEU A 96 -1.99 2.93 -7.81
C LEU A 96 -1.23 2.20 -6.70
N PHE A 97 -1.27 0.87 -6.69
CA PHE A 97 -0.52 0.09 -5.71
C PHE A 97 0.98 0.27 -5.85
N ILE A 98 1.52 0.12 -7.06
CA ILE A 98 2.94 0.34 -7.34
C ILE A 98 3.36 1.74 -6.92
N LEU A 99 2.59 2.77 -7.28
CA LEU A 99 2.88 4.14 -6.93
C LEU A 99 2.89 4.35 -5.41
N GLY A 100 1.88 3.82 -4.71
CA GLY A 100 1.77 3.87 -3.26
C GLY A 100 2.97 3.21 -2.56
N TYR A 101 3.40 2.05 -3.03
CA TYR A 101 4.59 1.37 -2.51
C TYR A 101 5.88 2.13 -2.79
N ILE A 102 6.04 2.73 -3.97
CA ILE A 102 7.22 3.56 -4.30
C ILE A 102 7.28 4.76 -3.35
N LEU A 103 6.16 5.44 -3.10
CA LEU A 103 6.09 6.56 -2.15
C LEU A 103 6.53 6.15 -0.74
N MET A 104 6.03 5.01 -0.25
CA MET A 104 6.42 4.45 1.04
C MET A 104 7.91 4.05 1.06
N LEU A 105 8.43 3.45 -0.01
CA LEU A 105 9.84 3.10 -0.14
C LEU A 105 10.75 4.33 -0.13
N VAL A 106 10.35 5.41 -0.81
CA VAL A 106 11.06 6.69 -0.76
C VAL A 106 11.04 7.26 0.66
N GLY A 107 9.90 7.18 1.35
CA GLY A 107 9.80 7.52 2.78
C GLY A 107 10.80 6.72 3.63
N ALA A 108 10.81 5.40 3.49
CA ALA A 108 11.71 4.50 4.23
C ALA A 108 13.19 4.79 3.93
N SER A 109 13.52 5.06 2.67
CA SER A 109 14.89 5.37 2.25
C SER A 109 15.44 6.65 2.91
N ARG A 110 14.56 7.62 3.17
CA ARG A 110 14.91 8.85 3.89
C ARG A 110 15.13 8.62 5.39
N ILE A 111 14.44 7.66 6.01
CA ILE A 111 14.70 7.26 7.40
C ILE A 111 16.13 6.72 7.53
N ARG A 112 16.54 5.85 6.59
CA ARG A 112 17.89 5.26 6.59
C ARG A 112 19.00 6.31 6.54
N ARG A 113 18.77 7.45 5.88
CA ARG A 113 19.71 8.57 5.82
C ARG A 113 19.80 9.37 7.11
N LEU A 114 18.82 9.26 8.01
CA LEU A 114 18.83 9.93 9.32
C LEU A 114 19.46 9.05 10.41
N SER A 115 19.50 7.73 10.21
CA SER A 115 20.08 6.77 11.14
C SER A 115 21.54 6.40 10.84
N ALA A 116 22.10 6.89 9.73
CA ALA A 116 23.46 6.65 9.29
C ALA A 116 24.28 7.93 9.45
#